data_AF-A0A7K1T7Z7-F1
#
_entry.id   AF-A0A7K1T7Z7-F1
#
_cell.length_a   1.000
_cell.length_b   1.000
_cell.length_c   1.000
_cell.angle_alpha   90.00
_cell.angle_beta   90.00
_cell.angle_gamma   90.00
#
_symmetry.space_group_name_H-M   'P 1'
#
loop_
_entity.id
_entity.type
_entity.pdbx_description
1 polymer ?
#
loop_
_entity_poly.entity_id
_entity_poly.type
_entity_poly.pdbx_seq_one_letter_code
_entity_poly.pdbx_strand_id
1 'polypeptide(L)'
;MAYETYEEKQRTIADPSDEGGASLRPLRDAVFRHRFLFLALTCYWAWQLSFFQSPLAVLPVDGMSPVPLSALLLLGASLLTYLFVYREDARMASWAARRRYLVLIGVCMAGGTAAQGLSPLASGTAGAILCDGGSAAMGVGAALFVVEAGRVFAQLGPRLALLLGVASIFSGVVLLLGASLAPWCGRIVLLALAALAAVVFLRGARRPFPKKRFYAWGLEEKVRFPVKLALTCFVQGVALGLMSLLSGEAGAGYAGEMSLLSALAFALGAMLIFATAGTFKMDFNHLLYQLGFSLMGLGFLAHVCLPGNAMARVSCLPWPIATCTCS
;
A
#
# COMPACT_ATOMS: atom_id res chain seq x y z
N MET A 1 -1.55 -28.76 -25.07
CA MET A 1 -0.09 -28.62 -25.23
C MET A 1 0.55 -27.53 -24.38
N ALA A 2 0.56 -26.23 -24.72
CA ALA A 2 1.26 -25.23 -23.87
C ALA A 2 0.59 -24.96 -22.49
N TYR A 3 -0.68 -25.37 -22.34
CA TYR A 3 -1.48 -25.17 -21.13
C TYR A 3 -1.34 -26.34 -20.13
N GLU A 4 -1.16 -27.57 -20.62
CA GLU A 4 -0.89 -28.74 -19.76
C GLU A 4 0.45 -28.58 -19.05
N THR A 5 1.46 -28.02 -19.72
CA THR A 5 2.77 -27.77 -19.12
C THR A 5 2.75 -26.68 -18.03
N TYR A 6 1.73 -25.81 -18.00
CA TYR A 6 1.60 -24.77 -16.98
C TYR A 6 0.87 -25.27 -15.72
N GLU A 7 -0.16 -26.10 -15.88
CA GLU A 7 -0.83 -26.76 -14.75
C GLU A 7 0.01 -27.89 -14.15
N GLU A 8 0.75 -28.64 -14.96
CA GLU A 8 1.64 -29.70 -14.48
C GLU A 8 2.80 -29.11 -13.65
N LYS A 9 3.25 -27.90 -14.01
CA LYS A 9 4.22 -27.10 -13.25
C LYS A 9 3.62 -26.41 -12.02
N GLN A 10 2.30 -26.36 -11.89
CA GLN A 10 1.60 -25.94 -10.66
C GLN A 10 1.30 -27.12 -9.73
N ARG A 11 0.99 -28.32 -10.26
CA ARG A 11 0.80 -29.52 -9.45
C ARG A 11 2.07 -30.00 -8.75
N THR A 12 3.23 -29.83 -9.38
CA THR A 12 4.54 -30.12 -8.74
C THR A 12 4.91 -29.19 -7.59
N ILE A 13 4.12 -28.14 -7.31
CA ILE A 13 4.29 -27.25 -6.15
C ILE A 13 3.48 -27.76 -4.93
N ALA A 14 2.58 -28.74 -5.14
CA ALA A 14 1.65 -29.20 -4.11
C ALA A 14 2.14 -30.38 -3.26
N ASP A 15 3.33 -30.93 -3.53
CA ASP A 15 3.96 -31.90 -2.62
C ASP A 15 5.41 -31.50 -2.31
N PRO A 16 5.62 -30.95 -1.11
CA PRO A 16 6.74 -31.39 -0.32
C PRO A 16 6.23 -31.81 1.07
N SER A 17 6.15 -33.12 1.25
CA SER A 17 6.62 -33.75 2.49
C SER A 17 8.00 -33.19 2.87
N ASP A 18 8.16 -32.93 4.17
CA ASP A 18 9.38 -32.53 4.88
C ASP A 18 10.02 -31.14 4.60
N GLU A 19 9.76 -30.19 5.49
CA GLU A 19 10.69 -29.83 6.59
C GLU A 19 10.14 -28.60 7.34
N GLY A 20 9.96 -28.72 8.65
CA GLY A 20 9.39 -27.72 9.56
C GLY A 20 10.30 -26.53 9.87
N GLY A 21 10.85 -25.89 8.84
CA GLY A 21 11.59 -24.63 8.95
C GLY A 21 11.03 -23.58 7.99
N ALA A 22 11.06 -22.31 8.37
CA ALA A 22 10.71 -21.20 7.49
C ALA A 22 11.72 -21.09 6.32
N SER A 23 11.58 -21.96 5.32
CA SER A 23 12.42 -21.97 4.14
C SER A 23 12.16 -20.71 3.33
N LEU A 24 13.20 -19.92 3.07
CA LEU A 24 13.14 -18.73 2.22
C LEU A 24 13.07 -19.06 0.72
N ARG A 25 13.22 -20.34 0.35
CA ARG A 25 13.23 -20.80 -1.05
C ARG A 25 11.92 -20.44 -1.80
N PRO A 26 10.72 -20.64 -1.24
CA PRO A 26 9.46 -20.28 -1.89
C PRO A 26 9.32 -18.76 -2.11
N LEU A 27 9.82 -17.94 -1.17
CA LEU A 27 9.81 -16.48 -1.28
C LEU A 27 10.73 -16.02 -2.42
N ARG A 28 11.96 -16.53 -2.44
CA ARG A 28 12.95 -16.20 -3.46
C ARG A 28 12.43 -16.56 -4.85
N ASP A 29 11.89 -17.77 -5.01
CA ASP A 29 11.39 -18.24 -6.29
C ASP A 29 10.14 -17.46 -6.75
N ALA A 30 9.26 -17.08 -5.81
CA ALA A 30 8.14 -16.19 -6.07
C ALA A 30 8.58 -14.81 -6.58
N VAL A 31 9.57 -14.20 -5.91
CA VAL A 31 10.12 -12.88 -6.27
C VAL A 31 10.77 -12.93 -7.65
N PHE A 32 11.58 -13.95 -7.96
CA PHE A 32 12.21 -14.07 -9.27
C PHE A 32 11.20 -14.33 -10.39
N ARG A 33 10.23 -15.23 -10.16
CA ARG A 33 9.21 -15.58 -11.16
C ARG A 33 8.26 -14.42 -11.45
N HIS A 34 7.93 -13.62 -10.44
CA HIS A 34 7.02 -12.47 -10.54
C HIS A 34 7.72 -11.13 -10.28
N ARG A 35 8.97 -11.00 -10.74
CA ARG A 35 9.83 -9.81 -10.49
C ARG A 35 9.17 -8.48 -10.83
N PHE A 36 8.39 -8.41 -11.91
CA PHE A 36 7.70 -7.19 -12.30
C PHE A 36 6.59 -6.81 -11.32
N LEU A 37 5.88 -7.79 -10.77
CA LEU A 37 4.85 -7.51 -9.77
C LEU A 37 5.49 -7.10 -8.44
N PHE A 38 6.55 -7.80 -8.03
CA PHE A 38 7.33 -7.44 -6.84
C PHE A 38 7.87 -6.00 -6.91
N LEU A 39 8.51 -5.62 -8.02
CA LEU A 39 9.02 -4.26 -8.22
C LEU A 39 7.91 -3.22 -8.27
N ALA A 40 6.77 -3.55 -8.89
CA ALA A 40 5.61 -2.67 -8.95
C ALA A 40 5.09 -2.34 -7.54
N LEU A 41 4.91 -3.38 -6.72
CA LEU A 41 4.43 -3.25 -5.35
C LEU A 41 5.47 -2.55 -4.47
N THR A 42 6.76 -2.83 -4.65
CA THR A 42 7.85 -2.18 -3.90
C THR A 42 7.83 -0.67 -4.12
N CYS A 43 7.73 -0.23 -5.38
CA CYS A 43 7.66 1.19 -5.71
C CYS A 43 6.35 1.82 -5.22
N TYR A 44 5.23 1.09 -5.34
CA TYR A 44 3.94 1.53 -4.82
C TYR A 44 3.95 1.71 -3.31
N TRP A 45 4.53 0.77 -2.56
CA TRP A 45 4.63 0.86 -1.10
C TRP A 45 5.47 2.05 -0.66
N ALA A 46 6.64 2.27 -1.26
CA ALA A 46 7.45 3.45 -0.96
C ALA A 46 6.66 4.75 -1.17
N TRP A 47 5.89 4.83 -2.26
CA TRP A 47 5.02 5.97 -2.55
C TRP A 47 3.84 6.07 -1.58
N GLN A 48 3.07 5.00 -1.40
CA GLN A 48 1.86 4.93 -0.57
C GLN A 48 2.16 5.27 0.89
N LEU A 49 3.24 4.71 1.45
CA LEU A 49 3.67 5.00 2.83
C LEU A 49 3.99 6.48 3.04
N SER A 50 4.52 7.16 2.01
CA SER A 50 4.88 8.58 2.08
C SER A 50 3.69 9.52 2.19
N PHE A 51 2.52 9.13 1.67
CA PHE A 51 1.36 10.02 1.57
C PHE A 51 0.16 9.59 2.40
N PHE A 52 0.00 8.28 2.68
CA PHE A 52 -1.15 7.75 3.41
C PHE A 52 -0.84 7.38 4.86
N GLN A 53 0.43 7.13 5.22
CA GLN A 53 0.79 6.62 6.55
C GLN A 53 1.84 7.46 7.28
N SER A 54 2.73 8.13 6.56
CA SER A 54 3.66 9.10 7.14
C SER A 54 3.20 10.50 6.76
N PRO A 55 2.99 11.42 7.72
CA PRO A 55 3.02 12.84 7.41
C PRO A 55 4.49 13.23 7.24
N LEU A 56 5.18 12.63 6.27
CA LEU A 56 6.42 13.16 5.73
C LEU A 56 5.98 14.50 5.14
N ALA A 57 6.11 15.55 5.94
CA ALA A 57 5.50 16.85 5.76
C ALA A 57 5.80 17.37 4.35
N VAL A 58 4.92 17.06 3.40
CA VAL A 58 4.88 17.72 2.09
C VAL A 58 4.08 19.02 2.18
N LEU A 59 3.44 19.23 3.34
CA LEU A 59 2.51 20.32 3.58
C LEU A 59 3.11 21.28 4.61
N PRO A 60 3.40 22.53 4.25
CA PRO A 60 3.56 23.58 5.24
C PRO A 60 2.20 23.78 5.94
N VAL A 61 2.13 23.43 7.23
CA VAL A 61 0.95 23.63 8.07
C VAL A 61 1.00 25.05 8.61
N ASP A 62 0.57 26.01 7.80
CA ASP A 62 0.28 27.36 8.29
C ASP A 62 -1.23 27.46 8.57
N GLY A 63 -1.59 27.33 9.86
CA GLY A 63 -2.83 27.90 10.41
C GLY A 63 -4.09 27.01 10.43
N MET A 64 -4.56 26.75 11.66
CA MET A 64 -5.98 26.78 12.08
C MET A 64 -7.00 25.81 11.45
N SER A 65 -6.60 24.64 10.96
CA SER A 65 -7.56 23.53 10.80
C SER A 65 -6.97 22.20 11.25
N PRO A 66 -7.63 21.44 12.16
CA PRO A 66 -7.10 20.18 12.70
C PRO A 66 -7.05 19.05 11.65
N VAL A 67 -7.71 19.22 10.49
CA VAL A 67 -7.63 18.28 9.36
C VAL A 67 -7.39 19.06 8.07
N PRO A 68 -6.24 18.88 7.38
CA PRO A 68 -5.99 19.55 6.12
C PRO A 68 -6.94 19.00 5.03
N LEU A 69 -7.60 19.90 4.29
CA LEU A 69 -8.51 19.57 3.18
C LEU A 69 -7.86 18.59 2.18
N SER A 70 -6.58 18.74 1.93
CA SER A 70 -5.78 17.87 1.06
C SER A 70 -5.77 16.40 1.51
N ALA A 71 -5.80 16.10 2.80
CA ALA A 71 -5.89 14.71 3.30
C ALA A 71 -7.30 14.14 3.12
N LEU A 72 -8.34 14.96 3.35
CA LEU A 72 -9.73 14.59 3.08
C LEU A 72 -9.96 14.32 1.60
N LEU A 73 -9.36 15.13 0.72
CA LEU A 73 -9.45 14.95 -0.73
C LEU A 73 -8.70 13.69 -1.19
N LEU A 74 -7.52 13.39 -0.64
CA LEU A 74 -6.79 12.17 -0.94
C LEU A 74 -7.62 10.92 -0.60
N LEU A 75 -8.13 10.84 0.63
CA LEU A 75 -8.92 9.71 1.10
C LEU A 75 -10.30 9.65 0.44
N GLY A 76 -11.00 10.78 0.37
CA GLY A 76 -12.31 10.91 -0.23
C GLY A 76 -12.31 10.54 -1.71
N ALA A 77 -11.33 11.03 -2.48
CA ALA A 77 -11.18 10.67 -3.88
C ALA A 77 -10.89 9.18 -4.06
N SER A 78 -10.06 8.58 -3.19
CA SER A 78 -9.80 7.14 -3.23
C SER A 78 -11.06 6.31 -2.97
N LEU A 79 -11.86 6.68 -1.95
CA LEU A 79 -13.12 6.01 -1.61
C LEU A 79 -14.16 6.13 -2.72
N LEU A 80 -14.34 7.34 -3.26
CA LEU A 80 -15.26 7.58 -4.38
C LEU A 80 -14.85 6.79 -5.62
N THR A 81 -13.54 6.66 -5.87
CA THR A 81 -13.01 5.85 -6.98
C THR A 81 -13.31 4.37 -6.77
N TYR A 82 -13.08 3.82 -5.57
CA TYR A 82 -13.46 2.44 -5.27
C TYR A 82 -14.97 2.20 -5.41
N LEU A 83 -15.79 3.13 -4.93
CA LEU A 83 -17.25 3.03 -5.03
C LEU A 83 -17.72 3.09 -6.49
N PHE A 84 -17.09 3.93 -7.31
CA PHE A 84 -17.35 4.02 -8.73
C PHE A 84 -16.96 2.72 -9.45
N VAL A 85 -15.77 2.18 -9.17
CA VAL A 85 -15.32 0.90 -9.73
C VAL A 85 -16.24 -0.24 -9.32
N TYR A 86 -16.67 -0.29 -8.05
CA TYR A 86 -17.59 -1.30 -7.55
C TYR A 86 -18.97 -1.23 -8.24
N ARG A 87 -19.51 -0.02 -8.44
CA ARG A 87 -20.81 0.16 -9.10
C ARG A 87 -20.77 -0.13 -10.59
N GLU A 88 -19.69 0.26 -11.26
CA GLU A 88 -19.55 0.24 -12.71
C GLU A 88 -18.56 -0.83 -13.17
N ASP A 89 -18.47 -1.97 -12.47
CA ASP A 89 -17.40 -2.96 -12.64
C ASP A 89 -17.28 -3.47 -14.10
N ALA A 90 -18.41 -3.76 -14.76
CA ALA A 90 -18.41 -4.18 -16.16
C ALA A 90 -17.89 -3.09 -17.12
N ARG A 91 -18.26 -1.82 -16.90
CA ARG A 91 -17.79 -0.69 -17.70
C ARG A 91 -16.31 -0.43 -17.43
N MET A 92 -15.89 -0.50 -16.17
CA MET A 92 -14.50 -0.31 -15.76
C MET A 92 -13.59 -1.42 -16.29
N ALA A 93 -14.04 -2.67 -16.31
CA ALA A 93 -13.29 -3.77 -16.92
C ALA A 93 -13.02 -3.51 -18.42
N SER A 94 -14.02 -3.02 -19.16
CA SER A 94 -13.86 -2.66 -20.57
C SER A 94 -12.87 -1.50 -20.79
N TRP A 95 -12.85 -0.54 -19.86
CA TRP A 95 -11.98 0.62 -19.94
C TRP A 95 -10.55 0.29 -19.52
N ALA A 96 -10.37 -0.53 -18.49
CA ALA A 96 -9.09 -1.02 -18.01
C ALA A 96 -8.33 -1.88 -19.03
N ALA A 97 -9.06 -2.50 -19.97
CA ALA A 97 -8.48 -3.19 -21.13
C ALA A 97 -7.71 -2.25 -22.08
N ARG A 98 -8.00 -0.93 -22.05
CA ARG A 98 -7.35 0.07 -22.91
C ARG A 98 -5.98 0.45 -22.37
N ARG A 99 -5.00 0.65 -23.27
CA ARG A 99 -3.63 1.08 -22.90
C ARG A 99 -3.60 2.42 -22.16
N ARG A 100 -4.54 3.31 -22.47
CA ARG A 100 -4.65 4.66 -21.89
C ARG A 100 -4.99 4.62 -20.39
N TYR A 101 -5.62 3.57 -19.91
CA TYR A 101 -5.99 3.44 -18.52
C TYR A 101 -4.77 3.39 -17.59
N LEU A 102 -3.75 2.58 -17.91
CA LEU A 102 -2.50 2.58 -17.13
C LEU A 102 -1.77 3.92 -17.22
N VAL A 103 -1.82 4.61 -18.36
CA VAL A 103 -1.23 5.94 -18.51
C VAL A 103 -1.93 6.93 -17.58
N LEU A 104 -3.26 6.89 -17.51
CA LEU A 104 -4.05 7.72 -16.60
C LEU A 104 -3.65 7.48 -15.14
N ILE A 105 -3.50 6.21 -14.71
CA ILE A 105 -3.04 5.89 -13.35
C ILE A 105 -1.69 6.55 -13.07
N GLY A 106 -0.72 6.38 -13.98
CA GLY A 106 0.62 6.97 -13.83
C GLY A 106 0.59 8.50 -13.78
N VAL A 107 -0.20 9.14 -14.64
CA VAL A 107 -0.38 10.61 -14.65
C VAL A 107 -1.03 11.09 -13.35
N CYS A 108 -2.07 10.40 -12.88
CA CYS A 108 -2.75 10.75 -11.63
C CYS A 108 -1.82 10.65 -10.42
N MET A 109 -1.09 9.53 -10.28
CA MET A 109 -0.17 9.32 -9.15
C MET A 109 1.04 10.26 -9.21
N ALA A 110 1.79 10.25 -10.31
CA ALA A 110 3.02 11.02 -10.43
C ALA A 110 2.77 12.52 -10.63
N GLY A 111 1.75 12.87 -11.42
CA GLY A 111 1.33 14.25 -11.62
C GLY A 111 0.77 14.87 -10.34
N GLY A 112 -0.02 14.12 -9.56
CA GLY A 112 -0.49 14.60 -8.27
C GLY A 112 0.65 14.74 -7.24
N THR A 113 1.64 13.82 -7.27
CA THR A 113 2.86 13.93 -6.46
C THR A 113 3.67 15.19 -6.80
N ALA A 114 3.85 15.47 -8.09
CA ALA A 114 4.54 16.67 -8.56
C ALA A 114 3.75 17.94 -8.21
N ALA A 115 2.42 17.94 -8.37
CA ALA A 115 1.58 19.08 -8.02
C ALA A 115 1.65 19.41 -6.52
N GLN A 116 1.59 18.39 -5.65
CA GLN A 116 1.81 18.59 -4.21
C GLN A 116 3.21 19.12 -3.92
N GLY A 117 4.26 18.55 -4.52
CA GLY A 117 5.63 19.00 -4.29
C GLY A 117 5.93 20.42 -4.80
N LEU A 118 5.20 20.89 -5.80
CA LEU A 118 5.26 22.26 -6.34
C LEU A 118 4.41 23.25 -5.54
N SER A 119 3.46 22.78 -4.72
CA SER A 119 2.55 23.66 -3.96
C SER A 119 3.26 24.71 -3.09
N PRO A 120 4.39 24.43 -2.41
CA PRO A 120 5.07 25.45 -1.59
C PRO A 120 5.78 26.52 -2.42
N LEU A 121 6.00 26.27 -3.71
CA LEU A 121 6.62 27.23 -4.64
C LEU A 121 5.59 28.21 -5.23
N ALA A 122 4.30 27.92 -5.07
CA ALA A 122 3.21 28.75 -5.56
C ALA A 122 2.59 29.56 -4.40
N SER A 123 2.44 30.86 -4.59
CA SER A 123 1.87 31.75 -3.56
C SER A 123 0.33 31.75 -3.57
N GLY A 124 -0.26 31.80 -2.38
CA GLY A 124 -1.70 32.04 -2.19
C GLY A 124 -2.60 30.90 -2.68
N THR A 125 -3.69 31.24 -3.37
CA THR A 125 -4.71 30.28 -3.82
C THR A 125 -4.17 29.26 -4.83
N ALA A 126 -3.14 29.61 -5.61
CA ALA A 126 -2.53 28.70 -6.57
C ALA A 126 -1.84 27.51 -5.88
N GLY A 127 -1.16 27.73 -4.75
CA GLY A 127 -0.55 26.67 -3.97
C GLY A 127 -1.59 25.73 -3.36
N ALA A 128 -2.70 26.27 -2.84
CA ALA A 128 -3.81 25.49 -2.32
C ALA A 128 -4.45 24.60 -3.40
N ILE A 129 -4.74 25.16 -4.59
CA ILE A 129 -5.31 24.40 -5.72
C ILE A 129 -4.37 23.28 -6.17
N LEU A 130 -3.06 23.53 -6.24
CA LEU A 130 -2.07 22.52 -6.59
C LEU A 130 -2.00 21.38 -5.56
N CYS A 131 -2.07 21.73 -4.28
CA CYS A 131 -2.09 20.77 -3.19
C CYS A 131 -3.36 19.91 -3.19
N ASP A 132 -4.52 20.56 -3.22
CA ASP A 132 -5.84 19.92 -3.17
C ASP A 132 -6.12 19.08 -4.42
N GLY A 133 -5.84 19.65 -5.60
CA GLY A 133 -5.95 18.94 -6.87
C GLY A 133 -4.95 17.79 -6.97
N GLY A 134 -3.72 18.00 -6.48
CA GLY A 134 -2.68 16.97 -6.40
C GLY A 134 -3.12 15.79 -5.53
N SER A 135 -3.63 16.06 -4.33
CA SER A 135 -4.20 15.05 -3.43
C SER A 135 -5.35 14.25 -4.06
N ALA A 136 -6.32 14.94 -4.66
CA ALA A 136 -7.44 14.25 -5.30
C ALA A 136 -6.95 13.34 -6.44
N ALA A 137 -6.02 13.83 -7.28
CA ALA A 137 -5.44 13.04 -8.36
C ALA A 137 -4.68 11.81 -7.83
N MET A 138 -3.89 11.97 -6.77
CA MET A 138 -3.19 10.85 -6.11
C MET A 138 -4.17 9.83 -5.55
N GLY A 139 -5.27 10.26 -4.94
CA GLY A 139 -6.31 9.38 -4.40
C GLY A 139 -6.97 8.52 -5.48
N VAL A 140 -7.32 9.14 -6.61
CA VAL A 140 -7.84 8.43 -7.79
C VAL A 140 -6.80 7.44 -8.32
N GLY A 141 -5.55 7.89 -8.50
CA GLY A 141 -4.46 7.06 -9.03
C GLY A 141 -4.16 5.85 -8.15
N ALA A 142 -4.08 6.03 -6.84
CA ALA A 142 -3.85 4.98 -5.86
C ALA A 142 -4.95 3.91 -5.91
N ALA A 143 -6.23 4.34 -5.88
CA ALA A 143 -7.36 3.41 -5.92
C ALA A 143 -7.37 2.57 -7.20
N LEU A 144 -7.17 3.21 -8.36
CA LEU A 144 -7.11 2.51 -9.64
C LEU A 144 -5.90 1.56 -9.74
N PHE A 145 -4.75 1.94 -9.16
CA PHE A 145 -3.57 1.07 -9.08
C PHE A 145 -3.88 -0.19 -8.26
N VAL A 146 -4.45 -0.05 -7.07
CA VAL A 146 -4.79 -1.17 -6.18
C VAL A 146 -5.81 -2.09 -6.83
N VAL A 147 -6.83 -1.55 -7.51
CA VAL A 147 -7.79 -2.35 -8.28
C VAL A 147 -7.08 -3.23 -9.30
N GLU A 148 -6.10 -2.68 -10.03
CA GLU A 148 -5.35 -3.44 -11.02
C GLU A 148 -4.38 -4.45 -10.42
N ALA A 149 -3.67 -4.08 -9.36
CA ALA A 149 -2.82 -5.00 -8.61
C ALA A 149 -3.66 -6.18 -8.06
N GLY A 150 -4.86 -5.89 -7.54
CA GLY A 150 -5.84 -6.86 -7.09
C GLY A 150 -6.28 -7.84 -8.17
N ARG A 151 -6.53 -7.36 -9.41
CA ARG A 151 -6.84 -8.24 -10.56
C ARG A 151 -5.69 -9.20 -10.89
N VAL A 152 -4.44 -8.76 -10.73
CA VAL A 152 -3.27 -9.64 -10.91
C VAL A 152 -3.19 -10.67 -9.77
N PHE A 153 -3.41 -10.24 -8.52
CA PHE A 153 -3.41 -11.15 -7.37
C PHE A 153 -4.50 -12.21 -7.42
N ALA A 154 -5.69 -11.85 -7.91
CA ALA A 154 -6.80 -12.78 -8.10
C ALA A 154 -6.43 -14.00 -8.99
N GLN A 155 -5.42 -13.86 -9.85
CA GLN A 155 -4.96 -14.93 -10.75
C GLN A 155 -3.75 -15.71 -10.21
N LEU A 156 -3.02 -15.14 -9.26
CA LEU A 156 -1.83 -15.74 -8.66
C LEU A 156 -2.13 -16.54 -7.38
N GLY A 157 -3.30 -16.30 -6.78
CA GLY A 157 -3.74 -16.95 -5.56
C GLY A 157 -3.28 -16.24 -4.28
N PRO A 158 -3.98 -16.45 -3.16
CA PRO A 158 -3.80 -15.66 -1.93
C PRO A 158 -2.44 -15.86 -1.27
N ARG A 159 -1.88 -17.07 -1.31
CA ARG A 159 -0.55 -17.36 -0.72
C ARG A 159 0.58 -16.61 -1.42
N LEU A 160 0.56 -16.56 -2.75
CA LEU A 160 1.58 -15.85 -3.53
C LEU A 160 1.44 -14.33 -3.38
N ALA A 161 0.20 -13.83 -3.32
CA ALA A 161 -0.09 -12.43 -3.04
C ALA A 161 0.46 -12.00 -1.68
N LEU A 162 0.30 -12.84 -0.64
CA LEU A 162 0.85 -12.58 0.69
C LEU A 162 2.38 -12.55 0.68
N LEU A 163 3.05 -13.55 0.09
CA LEU A 163 4.52 -13.60 0.03
C LEU A 163 5.10 -12.39 -0.71
N LEU A 164 4.55 -12.06 -1.88
CA LEU A 164 4.97 -10.90 -2.66
C LEU A 164 4.66 -9.59 -1.96
N GLY A 165 3.49 -9.49 -1.31
CA GLY A 165 3.07 -8.34 -0.53
C GLY A 165 4.07 -8.04 0.58
N VAL A 166 4.35 -9.02 1.44
CA VAL A 166 5.27 -8.85 2.58
C VAL A 166 6.69 -8.51 2.13
N ALA A 167 7.22 -9.22 1.13
CA ALA A 167 8.55 -8.92 0.59
C ALA A 167 8.62 -7.50 -0.02
N SER A 168 7.55 -7.07 -0.69
CA SER A 168 7.47 -5.75 -1.32
C SER A 168 7.31 -4.61 -0.32
N ILE A 169 6.61 -4.82 0.81
CA ILE A 169 6.51 -3.84 1.90
C ILE A 169 7.89 -3.60 2.49
N PHE A 170 8.61 -4.67 2.85
CA PHE A 170 9.97 -4.56 3.38
C PHE A 170 10.89 -3.79 2.42
N SER A 171 10.86 -4.15 1.14
CA SER A 171 11.67 -3.49 0.12
C SER A 171 11.25 -2.03 -0.11
N GLY A 172 9.95 -1.74 -0.02
CA GLY A 172 9.40 -0.39 -0.17
C GLY A 172 9.79 0.52 0.98
N VAL A 173 9.86 -0.01 2.21
CA VAL A 173 10.34 0.71 3.38
C VAL A 173 11.83 1.06 3.24
N VAL A 174 12.66 0.13 2.77
CA VAL A 174 14.09 0.38 2.50
C VAL A 174 14.24 1.47 1.42
N LEU A 175 13.43 1.40 0.36
CA LEU A 175 13.43 2.42 -0.69
C LEU A 175 13.00 3.79 -0.16
N LEU A 176 11.98 3.84 0.70
CA LEU A 176 11.51 5.07 1.32
C LEU A 176 12.53 5.68 2.30
N LEU A 177 13.24 4.85 3.06
CA LEU A 177 14.36 5.29 3.88
C LEU A 177 15.45 5.94 3.02
N GLY A 178 15.82 5.29 1.91
CA GLY A 178 16.78 5.87 0.95
C GLY A 178 16.30 7.20 0.38
N ALA A 179 15.01 7.30 0.01
CA ALA A 179 14.42 8.55 -0.48
C ALA A 179 14.35 9.66 0.58
N SER A 180 14.27 9.30 1.86
CA SER A 180 14.24 10.24 2.98
C SER A 180 15.59 10.92 3.23
N LEU A 181 16.69 10.32 2.75
CA LEU A 181 18.03 10.94 2.78
C LEU A 181 18.20 12.03 1.71
N ALA A 182 17.32 12.08 0.72
CA ALA A 182 17.38 13.07 -0.34
C ALA A 182 16.83 14.43 0.13
N PRO A 183 17.38 15.55 -0.38
CA PRO A 183 16.79 16.86 -0.15
C PRO A 183 15.35 16.91 -0.71
N TRP A 184 14.54 17.82 -0.20
CA TRP A 184 13.12 17.99 -0.55
C TRP A 184 12.79 17.75 -2.03
N CYS A 185 13.45 18.49 -2.94
CA CYS A 185 13.18 18.39 -4.38
C CYS A 185 13.53 16.99 -4.91
N GLY A 186 14.65 16.43 -4.45
CA GLY A 186 15.06 15.07 -4.78
C GLY A 186 14.06 14.03 -4.30
N ARG A 187 13.54 14.19 -3.08
CA ARG A 187 12.50 13.31 -2.51
C ARG A 187 11.22 13.31 -3.34
N ILE A 188 10.70 14.49 -3.71
CA ILE A 188 9.50 14.59 -4.57
C ILE A 188 9.74 13.91 -5.92
N VAL A 189 10.89 14.15 -6.55
CA VAL A 189 11.25 13.51 -7.83
C VAL A 189 11.34 11.99 -7.67
N LEU A 190 11.99 11.50 -6.61
CA LEU A 190 12.10 10.07 -6.33
C LEU A 190 10.72 9.42 -6.10
N LEU A 191 9.82 10.08 -5.38
CA LEU A 191 8.46 9.59 -5.15
C LEU A 191 7.61 9.62 -6.43
N ALA A 192 7.73 10.66 -7.26
CA ALA A 192 7.06 10.70 -8.56
C ALA A 192 7.60 9.60 -9.51
N LEU A 193 8.92 9.37 -9.50
CA LEU A 193 9.55 8.28 -10.24
C LEU A 193 9.10 6.91 -9.69
N ALA A 194 8.97 6.74 -8.38
CA ALA A 194 8.45 5.52 -7.77
C ALA A 194 7.00 5.25 -8.21
N ALA A 195 6.14 6.28 -8.25
CA ALA A 195 4.78 6.16 -8.77
C ALA A 195 4.76 5.74 -10.26
N LEU A 196 5.59 6.36 -11.11
CA LEU A 196 5.71 5.97 -12.52
C LEU A 196 6.25 4.55 -12.68
N ALA A 197 7.30 4.21 -11.94
CA ALA A 197 7.92 2.90 -11.94
C ALA A 197 6.92 1.82 -11.52
N ALA A 198 6.11 2.06 -10.49
CA ALA A 198 5.05 1.16 -10.04
C ALA A 198 4.11 0.79 -11.19
N VAL A 199 3.64 1.79 -11.95
CA VAL A 199 2.73 1.59 -13.09
C VAL A 199 3.42 0.91 -14.28
N VAL A 200 4.67 1.26 -14.57
CA VAL A 200 5.46 0.65 -15.64
C VAL A 200 5.73 -0.83 -15.35
N PHE A 201 6.09 -1.16 -14.12
CA PHE A 201 6.30 -2.53 -13.69
C PHE A 201 4.99 -3.32 -13.60
N LEU A 202 3.90 -2.70 -13.16
CA LEU A 202 2.56 -3.31 -13.18
C LEU A 202 2.13 -3.64 -14.61
N ARG A 203 2.45 -2.76 -15.57
CA ARG A 203 2.24 -3.06 -16.99
C ARG A 203 3.03 -4.29 -17.43
N GLY A 204 4.27 -4.44 -16.97
CA GLY A 204 5.09 -5.63 -17.20
C GLY A 204 4.47 -6.89 -16.58
N ALA A 205 4.00 -6.80 -15.34
CA ALA A 205 3.34 -7.89 -14.62
C ALA A 205 2.04 -8.36 -15.30
N ARG A 206 1.34 -7.46 -15.99
CA ARG A 206 0.10 -7.76 -16.73
C ARG A 206 0.31 -8.43 -18.09
N ARG A 207 1.48 -8.26 -18.74
CA ARG A 207 1.74 -8.77 -20.10
C ARG A 207 1.53 -10.28 -20.28
N PRO A 208 1.85 -11.15 -19.31
CA PRO A 208 1.68 -12.60 -19.46
C PRO A 208 0.22 -13.04 -19.55
N PHE A 209 -0.73 -12.21 -19.13
CA PHE A 209 -2.12 -12.59 -19.03
C PHE A 209 -2.95 -12.15 -20.25
N PRO A 210 -3.77 -13.04 -20.84
CA PRO A 210 -4.60 -12.71 -21.99
C PRO A 210 -5.70 -11.71 -21.60
N LYS A 211 -5.71 -10.53 -22.24
CA LYS A 211 -6.58 -9.39 -21.87
C LYS A 211 -8.07 -9.71 -21.75
N LYS A 212 -8.63 -10.48 -22.70
CA LYS A 212 -10.06 -10.80 -22.70
C LYS A 212 -10.46 -11.60 -21.46
N ARG A 213 -9.67 -12.61 -21.11
CA ARG A 213 -9.90 -13.43 -19.92
C ARG A 213 -9.54 -12.70 -18.64
N PHE A 214 -8.46 -11.90 -18.64
CA PHE A 214 -8.03 -11.11 -17.48
C PHE A 214 -9.13 -10.14 -16.98
N TYR A 215 -9.83 -9.50 -17.92
CA TYR A 215 -10.88 -8.52 -17.61
C TYR A 215 -12.28 -9.13 -17.46
N ALA A 216 -12.53 -10.29 -18.07
CA ALA A 216 -13.77 -11.04 -17.87
C ALA A 216 -13.78 -11.85 -16.57
N TRP A 217 -12.60 -12.15 -16.01
CA TRP A 217 -12.44 -12.91 -14.78
C TRP A 217 -13.15 -12.22 -13.60
N GLY A 218 -14.12 -12.90 -12.99
CA GLY A 218 -14.89 -12.39 -11.86
C GLY A 218 -16.16 -11.62 -12.23
N LEU A 219 -16.42 -11.32 -13.52
CA LEU A 219 -17.69 -10.72 -13.95
C LEU A 219 -18.85 -11.74 -14.01
N GLU A 220 -18.52 -13.00 -14.27
CA GLU A 220 -19.49 -14.08 -14.45
C GLU A 220 -19.97 -14.69 -13.12
N GLU A 221 -19.17 -14.52 -12.06
CA GLU A 221 -19.45 -15.11 -10.75
C GLU A 221 -19.86 -14.02 -9.77
N LYS A 222 -21.06 -14.12 -9.21
CA LYS A 222 -21.50 -13.22 -8.13
C LYS A 222 -20.71 -13.53 -6.85
N VAL A 223 -19.51 -12.98 -6.76
CA VAL A 223 -18.69 -13.07 -5.55
C VAL A 223 -19.40 -12.28 -4.46
N ARG A 224 -19.70 -12.94 -3.33
CA ARG A 224 -20.32 -12.26 -2.18
C ARG A 224 -19.32 -11.28 -1.60
N PHE A 225 -19.73 -10.02 -1.48
CA PHE A 225 -18.91 -8.98 -0.87
C PHE A 225 -18.57 -9.39 0.58
N PRO A 226 -17.27 -9.42 0.97
CA PRO A 226 -16.87 -9.82 2.31
C PRO A 226 -17.12 -8.67 3.30
N VAL A 227 -18.38 -8.47 3.68
CA VAL A 227 -18.83 -7.38 4.57
C VAL A 227 -18.02 -7.33 5.87
N LYS A 228 -17.66 -8.51 6.41
CA LYS A 228 -16.85 -8.59 7.63
C LYS A 228 -15.47 -7.96 7.45
N LEU A 229 -14.79 -8.26 6.35
CA LEU A 229 -13.48 -7.71 6.04
C LEU A 229 -13.57 -6.20 5.79
N ALA A 230 -14.59 -5.77 5.04
CA ALA A 230 -14.82 -4.35 4.74
C ALA A 230 -15.09 -3.54 6.01
N LEU A 231 -15.95 -4.06 6.90
CA LEU A 231 -16.25 -3.42 8.18
C LEU A 231 -14.99 -3.34 9.05
N THR A 232 -14.18 -4.40 9.08
CA THR A 232 -12.95 -4.37 9.87
C THR A 232 -11.91 -3.39 9.31
N CYS A 233 -11.76 -3.32 7.98
CA CYS A 233 -10.89 -2.32 7.36
C CYS A 233 -11.39 -0.89 7.60
N PHE A 234 -12.71 -0.69 7.61
CA PHE A 234 -13.32 0.60 7.92
C PHE A 234 -13.06 1.02 9.36
N VAL A 235 -13.37 0.15 10.34
CA VAL A 235 -13.11 0.41 11.77
C VAL A 235 -11.63 0.68 12.01
N GLN A 236 -10.76 -0.07 11.33
CA GLN A 236 -9.33 0.14 11.41
C GLN A 236 -8.87 1.48 10.80
N GLY A 237 -9.39 1.85 9.63
CA GLY A 237 -9.10 3.15 9.04
C GLY A 237 -9.55 4.30 9.95
N VAL A 238 -10.73 4.17 10.57
CA VAL A 238 -11.23 5.14 11.56
C VAL A 238 -10.33 5.18 12.79
N ALA A 239 -9.92 4.03 13.34
CA ALA A 239 -9.02 3.98 14.49
C ALA A 239 -7.66 4.63 14.18
N LEU A 240 -7.06 4.31 13.03
CA LEU A 240 -5.80 4.90 12.58
C LEU A 240 -5.92 6.41 12.34
N GLY A 241 -7.04 6.86 11.78
CA GLY A 241 -7.32 8.29 11.57
C GLY A 241 -7.50 9.05 12.89
N LEU A 242 -8.26 8.50 13.83
CA LEU A 242 -8.45 9.07 15.17
C LEU A 242 -7.13 9.12 15.94
N MET A 243 -6.31 8.08 15.86
CA MET A 243 -4.97 8.09 16.44
C MET A 243 -4.12 9.22 15.86
N SER A 244 -4.07 9.35 14.53
CA SER A 244 -3.27 10.38 13.87
C SER A 244 -3.71 11.80 14.26
N LEU A 245 -5.01 12.00 14.45
CA LEU A 245 -5.59 13.26 14.94
C LEU A 245 -5.18 13.56 16.39
N LEU A 246 -5.30 12.57 17.28
CA LEU A 246 -5.00 12.71 18.71
C LEU A 246 -3.49 12.84 18.98
N SER A 247 -2.65 12.20 18.17
CA SER A 247 -1.18 12.32 18.27
C SER A 247 -0.65 13.65 17.71
N GLY A 248 -1.42 14.34 16.86
CA GLY A 248 -1.05 15.61 16.24
C GLY A 248 -0.83 16.76 17.23
N GLU A 249 -1.50 16.73 18.39
CA GLU A 249 -1.38 17.79 19.41
C GLU A 249 -0.14 17.61 20.33
N ALA A 250 0.43 16.41 20.41
CA ALA A 250 1.58 16.11 21.28
C ALA A 250 2.94 16.13 20.55
N GLY A 251 2.95 16.31 19.22
CA GLY A 251 4.07 15.99 18.34
C GLY A 251 4.61 17.13 17.47
N ALA A 252 4.40 18.39 17.84
CA ALA A 252 4.85 19.56 17.05
C ALA A 252 6.37 19.65 16.81
N GLY A 253 7.20 18.77 17.40
CA GLY A 253 8.65 18.72 17.22
C GLY A 253 9.19 17.60 16.30
N TYR A 254 8.35 16.70 15.78
CA TYR A 254 8.79 15.52 15.00
C TYR A 254 8.19 15.42 13.59
N ALA A 255 7.53 16.48 13.12
CA ALA A 255 6.97 16.53 11.77
C ALA A 255 8.07 16.79 10.73
N GLY A 256 8.50 15.77 10.00
CA GLY A 256 9.34 16.00 8.81
C GLY A 256 10.16 14.82 8.28
N GLU A 257 10.47 13.82 9.09
CA GLU A 257 11.35 12.71 8.69
C GLU A 257 10.73 11.36 9.08
N MET A 258 10.81 10.39 8.16
CA MET A 258 10.58 9.00 8.53
C MET A 258 11.69 8.62 9.51
N SER A 259 11.38 8.63 10.80
CA SER A 259 12.36 8.23 11.80
C SER A 259 12.84 6.81 11.47
N LEU A 260 14.14 6.56 11.60
CA LEU A 260 14.73 5.23 11.39
C LEU A 260 13.98 4.16 12.19
N LEU A 261 13.44 4.56 13.35
CA LEU A 261 12.62 3.74 14.24
C LEU A 261 11.26 3.37 13.62
N SER A 262 10.59 4.29 12.92
CA SER A 262 9.35 4.01 12.17
C SER A 262 9.60 2.99 11.04
N ALA A 263 10.71 3.14 10.31
CA ALA A 263 11.04 2.20 9.25
C ALA A 263 11.45 0.83 9.79
N LEU A 264 12.23 0.77 10.88
CA LEU A 264 12.56 -0.47 11.56
C LEU A 264 11.30 -1.22 12.00
N ALA A 265 10.29 -0.51 12.49
CA ALA A 265 9.06 -1.16 12.89
C ALA A 265 8.20 -1.61 11.71
N PHE A 266 8.19 -0.91 10.57
CA PHE A 266 7.53 -1.43 9.36
C PHE A 266 8.23 -2.73 8.92
N ALA A 267 9.57 -2.74 8.96
CA ALA A 267 10.37 -3.93 8.65
C ALA A 267 10.11 -5.08 9.65
N LEU A 268 10.09 -4.80 10.95
CA LEU A 268 9.79 -5.80 11.99
C LEU A 268 8.36 -6.33 11.87
N GLY A 269 7.39 -5.48 11.55
CA GLY A 269 6.00 -5.88 11.33
C GLY A 269 5.87 -6.80 10.13
N ALA A 270 6.47 -6.43 9.00
CA ALA A 270 6.53 -7.27 7.82
C ALA A 270 7.21 -8.62 8.11
N MET A 271 8.33 -8.62 8.84
CA MET A 271 9.02 -9.85 9.24
C MET A 271 8.19 -10.73 10.18
N LEU A 272 7.45 -10.13 11.11
CA LEU A 272 6.58 -10.86 12.03
C LEU A 272 5.40 -11.50 11.29
N ILE A 273 4.78 -10.77 10.35
CA ILE A 273 3.73 -11.30 9.46
C ILE A 273 4.29 -12.43 8.60
N PHE A 274 5.50 -12.26 8.05
CA PHE A 274 6.16 -13.29 7.26
C PHE A 274 6.41 -14.57 8.06
N ALA A 275 7.01 -14.41 9.24
CA ALA A 275 7.36 -15.51 10.13
C ALA A 275 6.10 -16.27 10.55
N THR A 276 5.07 -15.58 11.00
CA THR A 276 3.80 -16.19 11.43
C THR A 276 3.04 -16.86 10.29
N ALA A 277 3.01 -16.26 9.09
CA ALA A 277 2.42 -16.88 7.91
C ALA A 277 3.16 -18.16 7.51
N GLY A 278 4.49 -18.17 7.62
CA GLY A 278 5.34 -19.32 7.31
C GLY A 278 5.24 -20.44 8.35
N THR A 279 5.31 -20.11 9.64
CA THR A 279 5.34 -21.10 10.74
C THR A 279 3.98 -21.71 11.00
N PHE A 280 2.91 -20.91 11.00
CA PHE A 280 1.57 -21.37 11.34
C PHE A 280 0.73 -21.77 10.12
N LYS A 281 1.28 -21.65 8.90
CA LYS A 281 0.57 -21.87 7.62
C LYS A 281 -0.82 -21.22 7.61
N MET A 282 -0.93 -20.07 8.27
CA MET A 282 -2.21 -19.41 8.48
C MET A 282 -2.75 -18.86 7.16
N ASP A 283 -4.05 -19.05 6.94
CA ASP A 283 -4.75 -18.39 5.85
C ASP A 283 -4.83 -16.88 6.11
N PHE A 284 -4.95 -16.09 5.04
CA PHE A 284 -4.97 -14.62 5.10
C PHE A 284 -5.96 -14.08 6.14
N ASN A 285 -7.15 -14.68 6.24
CA ASN A 285 -8.16 -14.28 7.23
C ASN A 285 -7.65 -14.50 8.66
N HIS A 286 -7.01 -15.63 8.96
CA HIS A 286 -6.48 -15.88 10.31
C HIS A 286 -5.34 -14.92 10.66
N LEU A 287 -4.43 -14.65 9.71
CA LEU A 287 -3.37 -13.65 9.89
C LEU A 287 -3.96 -12.26 10.19
N LEU A 288 -4.95 -11.83 9.42
CA LEU A 288 -5.54 -10.52 9.59
C LEU A 288 -6.33 -10.42 10.91
N TYR A 289 -7.18 -11.41 11.21
CA TYR A 289 -8.05 -11.38 12.38
C TYR A 289 -7.32 -11.65 13.70
N GLN A 290 -6.40 -12.60 13.75
CA GLN A 290 -5.75 -13.02 15.00
C GLN A 290 -4.47 -12.25 15.27
N LEU A 291 -3.66 -12.01 14.24
CA LEU A 291 -2.37 -11.35 14.41
C LEU A 291 -2.46 -9.84 14.16
N GLY A 292 -3.12 -9.43 13.08
CA GLY A 292 -3.23 -8.01 12.71
C GLY A 292 -3.96 -7.16 13.73
N PHE A 293 -5.18 -7.54 14.12
CA PHE A 293 -5.91 -6.77 15.12
C PHE A 293 -5.25 -6.77 16.48
N SER A 294 -4.67 -7.90 16.90
CA SER A 294 -3.98 -7.99 18.18
C SER A 294 -2.72 -7.12 18.19
N LEU A 295 -1.92 -7.13 17.12
CA LEU A 295 -0.74 -6.28 17.00
C LEU A 295 -1.11 -4.80 16.93
N MET A 296 -2.17 -4.45 16.21
CA MET A 296 -2.65 -3.06 16.14
C MET A 296 -3.17 -2.58 17.51
N GLY A 297 -3.96 -3.39 18.20
CA GLY A 297 -4.46 -3.09 19.54
C GLY A 297 -3.32 -2.95 20.55
N LEU A 298 -2.31 -3.83 20.49
CA LEU A 298 -1.13 -3.75 21.34
C LEU A 298 -0.34 -2.47 21.07
N GLY A 299 -0.22 -2.06 19.80
CA GLY A 299 0.44 -0.81 19.47
C GLY A 299 -0.26 0.44 19.93
N PHE A 300 -1.60 0.45 19.87
CA PHE A 300 -2.39 1.51 20.46
C PHE A 300 -2.23 1.56 21.98
N LEU A 301 -2.32 0.41 22.65
CA LEU A 301 -2.16 0.32 24.11
C LEU A 301 -0.78 0.81 24.55
N ALA A 302 0.28 0.40 23.85
CA ALA A 302 1.64 0.85 24.12
C ALA A 302 1.79 2.37 23.91
N HIS A 303 1.14 2.94 22.90
CA HIS A 303 1.16 4.38 22.64
C HIS A 303 0.48 5.19 23.76
N VAL A 304 -0.66 4.71 24.28
CA VAL A 304 -1.45 5.40 25.31
C VAL A 304 -0.87 5.20 26.72
N CYS A 305 -0.34 4.02 27.03
CA CYS A 305 0.08 3.66 28.39
C CYS A 305 1.52 4.03 28.74
N LEU A 306 2.37 4.40 27.77
CA LEU A 306 3.77 4.73 28.05
C LEU A 306 3.99 6.25 28.24
N PRO A 307 4.60 6.69 29.35
CA PRO A 307 4.84 8.11 29.61
C PRO A 307 5.79 8.75 28.59
N GLY A 308 5.66 10.06 28.37
CA GLY A 308 6.29 10.83 27.28
C GLY A 308 7.81 10.65 27.08
N ASN A 309 8.55 10.24 28.12
CA ASN A 309 9.99 10.03 28.04
C ASN A 309 10.34 8.64 27.46
N ALA A 310 9.42 7.67 27.56
CA ALA A 310 9.47 6.35 26.93
C ALA A 310 8.78 6.34 25.55
N MET A 311 7.88 7.29 25.26
CA MET A 311 7.29 7.49 23.94
C MET A 311 8.34 7.72 22.85
N ALA A 312 9.43 8.44 23.13
CA ALA A 312 10.51 8.62 22.16
C ALA A 312 11.21 7.31 21.75
N ARG A 313 11.14 6.25 22.57
CA ARG A 313 11.74 4.93 22.29
C ARG A 313 10.73 3.87 21.87
N VAL A 314 9.45 4.02 22.23
CA VAL A 314 8.43 2.99 22.03
C VAL A 314 7.28 3.42 21.10
N SER A 315 6.99 4.72 20.92
CA SER A 315 5.95 5.17 19.97
C SER A 315 6.24 4.81 18.52
N CYS A 316 7.48 4.46 18.22
CA CYS A 316 7.89 4.06 16.88
C CYS A 316 7.88 2.54 16.67
N LEU A 317 7.78 1.70 17.71
CA LEU A 317 7.88 0.25 17.54
C LEU A 317 6.57 -0.41 17.09
N PRO A 318 5.37 -0.02 17.57
CA PRO A 318 4.17 -0.75 17.22
C PRO A 318 3.24 -0.03 16.24
N TRP A 319 3.44 1.26 15.98
CA TRP A 319 2.68 2.05 14.99
C TRP A 319 2.85 1.52 13.54
N PRO A 320 4.06 1.15 13.12
CA PRO A 320 4.29 0.56 11.79
C PRO A 320 3.92 -0.91 11.67
N ILE A 321 4.00 -1.65 12.78
CA ILE A 321 3.59 -3.06 12.86
C ILE A 321 2.07 -3.17 12.69
N ALA A 322 1.32 -2.25 13.32
CA ALA A 322 -0.14 -2.12 13.22
C ALA A 322 -0.64 -1.85 11.80
N THR A 323 0.11 -1.06 11.03
CA THR A 323 -0.26 -0.61 9.67
C THR A 323 0.16 -1.61 8.58
N CYS A 324 1.24 -2.37 8.79
CA CYS A 324 1.66 -3.46 7.89
C CYS A 324 0.60 -4.57 7.73
N THR A 325 -0.17 -4.86 8.77
CA THR A 325 -1.07 -6.03 8.75
C THR A 325 -2.36 -5.84 7.96
N CYS A 326 -2.72 -4.60 7.61
CA CYS A 326 -4.06 -4.31 7.09
C CYS A 326 -4.09 -3.37 5.90
N SER A 327 -2.94 -3.04 5.31
CA SER A 327 -2.84 -2.38 4.00
C SER A 327 -2.51 -3.40 2.91
#